data_AF-A0A0Q5H9Y4-F1
#
_entry.id   AF-A0A0Q5H9Y4-F1
#
_cell.length_a   1.000
_cell.length_b   1.000
_cell.length_c   1.000
_cell.angle_alpha   90.00
_cell.angle_beta   90.00
_cell.angle_gamma   90.00
#
_symmetry.space_group_name_H-M   'P 1'
#
loop_
_entity.id
_entity.type
_entity.pdbx_description
1 polymer ?
#
loop_
_entity_poly.entity_id
_entity_poly.type
_entity_poly.pdbx_seq_one_letter_code
_entity_poly.pdbx_strand_id
1 'polypeptide(L)'
;MATGSTPDESADKPLDLQGDGQSVGVPADGELEGSTFNPLGDSVGMKHWQAGYIEEPGFQDRGNIFFAAVEMTRMPMVVTDPRQPDDPIVFVNRAFLDLTLYEEKDLIGRNCRLLQGPETDRGTVEEISTALAERRAIALDILNYKADGTPFWNALYIGPIFDQDGELLYFFASQMDITQRRISEQSSLQAQKMEAIGQLTAGMAHDFNNLLQVINGNLELALLGLDATARAAEPIRRAQRAAMKAGKLTQQLLTFARKQRLEPRRVNLNTLLVEFSELLVRTLGDRVALQLDLKPGLPSCKLDPTHFEMALLNVLINARDAMPHGGQVRVVTTLLANKAGAANGAGDADAGQVAVCVVDQGEGMTPDVMRRATEPFFTTKGPGTGLGLAMVHGFVQQSRGRLEIDSAPGAGTTVRMVFPVDGAGDAGHAADGDGALDADNAKARILVVEDNEDVRELAETMLESAGYAVVSAPSGEQALHLLEEGKAIDLVFTDVMMPGGMNGLQLADQVRARRPGTPILVTTGYMDELPAARGQRLDILSKPYRQEDLLARVRAILPAPNG
;
A
#
# COMPACT_ATOMS: atom_id res chain seq x y z
N MET A 1 -29.68 -16.68 1.96
CA MET A 1 -31.10 -16.93 2.33
C MET A 1 -31.16 -16.85 3.84
N ALA A 2 -31.96 -15.92 4.37
CA ALA A 2 -32.18 -15.77 5.80
C ALA A 2 -33.24 -16.78 6.22
N THR A 3 -32.91 -17.65 7.18
CA THR A 3 -33.85 -18.59 7.78
C THR A 3 -33.85 -18.31 9.27
N GLY A 4 -34.75 -17.43 9.72
CA GLY A 4 -34.99 -17.24 11.15
C GLY A 4 -35.67 -18.47 11.75
N SER A 5 -35.41 -18.71 13.04
CA SER A 5 -36.04 -19.78 13.79
C SER A 5 -37.57 -19.69 13.76
N THR A 6 -38.21 -20.84 13.58
CA THR A 6 -39.68 -20.94 13.63
C THR A 6 -40.18 -20.90 15.08
N PRO A 7 -41.45 -20.52 15.34
CA PRO A 7 -42.01 -20.46 16.70
C PRO A 7 -41.91 -21.79 17.49
N ASP A 8 -41.73 -22.92 16.81
CA ASP A 8 -41.54 -24.24 17.44
C ASP A 8 -40.14 -24.42 18.06
N GLU A 9 -39.12 -23.65 17.62
CA GLU A 9 -37.75 -23.75 18.14
C GLU A 9 -37.51 -22.87 19.39
N SER A 10 -38.43 -21.96 19.73
CA SER A 10 -38.31 -21.03 20.86
C SER A 10 -39.07 -21.46 22.13
N ALA A 11 -39.80 -22.58 22.09
CA ALA A 11 -40.68 -23.02 23.18
C ALA A 11 -39.95 -23.44 24.48
N ASP A 12 -38.65 -23.75 24.42
CA ASP A 12 -37.85 -24.22 25.57
C ASP A 12 -36.83 -23.17 26.10
N LYS A 13 -36.86 -21.93 25.60
CA LYS A 13 -35.91 -20.87 26.04
C LYS A 13 -36.46 -20.09 27.25
N PRO A 14 -35.61 -19.74 28.23
CA PRO A 14 -36.05 -18.96 29.40
C PRO A 14 -36.57 -17.59 28.97
N LEU A 15 -37.79 -17.29 29.40
CA LEU A 15 -38.50 -16.05 29.10
C LEU A 15 -38.04 -14.93 30.04
N ASP A 16 -37.86 -13.72 29.50
CA ASP A 16 -37.53 -12.52 30.27
C ASP A 16 -38.76 -11.61 30.43
N LEU A 17 -38.96 -11.06 31.63
CA LEU A 17 -40.16 -10.34 32.06
C LEU A 17 -39.84 -8.85 32.27
N GLN A 18 -40.54 -7.95 31.56
CA GLN A 18 -40.41 -6.48 31.75
C GLN A 18 -41.77 -5.75 31.66
N GLY A 19 -41.80 -4.49 32.13
CA GLY A 19 -42.99 -3.63 32.10
C GLY A 19 -44.11 -4.04 33.07
N ASP A 20 -43.79 -4.28 34.35
CA ASP A 20 -44.74 -4.77 35.37
C ASP A 20 -45.48 -6.09 34.99
N GLY A 21 -44.90 -6.88 34.07
CA GLY A 21 -45.43 -8.17 33.64
C GLY A 21 -46.32 -8.12 32.39
N GLN A 22 -46.38 -6.98 31.69
CA GLN A 22 -47.25 -6.82 30.53
C GLN A 22 -46.69 -7.42 29.23
N SER A 23 -45.38 -7.65 29.12
CA SER A 23 -44.74 -8.20 27.92
C SER A 23 -43.68 -9.25 28.28
N VAL A 24 -43.59 -10.32 27.48
CA VAL A 24 -42.65 -11.43 27.70
C VAL A 24 -41.84 -11.68 26.43
N GLY A 25 -40.52 -11.83 26.53
CA GLY A 25 -39.66 -11.99 25.36
C GLY A 25 -38.63 -13.11 25.46
N VAL A 26 -38.20 -13.60 24.29
CA VAL A 26 -37.13 -14.61 24.16
C VAL A 26 -35.82 -13.89 23.79
N PRO A 27 -34.77 -13.98 24.63
CA PRO A 27 -33.47 -13.40 24.32
C PRO A 27 -32.78 -14.12 23.16
N ALA A 28 -31.98 -13.40 22.38
CA ALA A 28 -31.21 -13.97 21.28
C ALA A 28 -29.99 -14.75 21.79
N ASP A 29 -29.95 -16.06 21.52
CA ASP A 29 -28.72 -16.85 21.66
C ASP A 29 -27.81 -16.56 20.45
N GLY A 30 -26.81 -15.71 20.66
CA GLY A 30 -25.42 -15.96 20.26
C GLY A 30 -25.00 -16.11 18.79
N GLU A 31 -25.85 -16.00 17.76
CA GLU A 31 -25.37 -16.03 16.36
C GLU A 31 -25.89 -14.87 15.48
N LEU A 32 -24.96 -14.24 14.76
CA LEU A 32 -25.16 -13.12 13.84
C LEU A 32 -25.87 -13.60 12.55
N GLU A 33 -27.18 -13.41 12.48
CA GLU A 33 -27.92 -13.56 11.22
C GLU A 33 -27.75 -12.32 10.32
N GLY A 34 -26.95 -12.46 9.26
CA GLY A 34 -27.02 -11.62 8.05
C GLY A 34 -25.91 -10.58 7.85
N SER A 35 -25.65 -10.27 6.58
CA SER A 35 -24.59 -9.36 6.10
C SER A 35 -25.04 -7.90 5.98
N THR A 36 -25.94 -7.44 6.84
CA THR A 36 -26.55 -6.11 6.75
C THR A 36 -26.10 -5.23 7.91
N PHE A 37 -25.79 -3.98 7.56
CA PHE A 37 -25.40 -2.87 8.43
C PHE A 37 -25.94 -2.93 9.87
N ASN A 38 -25.02 -2.95 10.86
CA ASN A 38 -25.34 -3.10 12.29
C ASN A 38 -25.26 -1.74 13.01
N PRO A 39 -26.37 -1.21 13.56
CA PRO A 39 -26.36 0.02 14.37
C PRO A 39 -25.50 -0.06 15.64
N LEU A 40 -25.17 -1.28 16.09
CA LEU A 40 -24.37 -1.58 17.28
C LEU A 40 -22.85 -1.71 17.02
N GLY A 41 -22.40 -1.57 15.76
CA GLY A 41 -21.01 -1.78 15.38
C GLY A 41 -20.57 -3.25 15.54
N ASP A 42 -19.42 -3.48 16.17
CA ASP A 42 -18.86 -4.81 16.45
C ASP A 42 -19.45 -5.47 17.72
N SER A 43 -20.33 -4.78 18.46
CA SER A 43 -21.01 -5.37 19.62
C SER A 43 -21.92 -6.52 19.16
N VAL A 44 -21.70 -7.71 19.74
CA VAL A 44 -22.59 -8.86 19.57
C VAL A 44 -23.90 -8.50 20.27
N GLY A 45 -25.00 -8.42 19.53
CA GLY A 45 -26.32 -8.18 20.09
C GLY A 45 -26.77 -9.37 20.94
N MET A 46 -26.25 -9.47 22.16
CA MET A 46 -26.48 -10.60 23.05
C MET A 46 -27.77 -10.44 23.85
N LYS A 47 -28.29 -9.22 24.02
CA LYS A 47 -29.46 -8.98 24.87
C LYS A 47 -30.75 -8.73 24.08
N HIS A 48 -30.73 -8.43 22.78
CA HIS A 48 -31.97 -8.14 22.05
C HIS A 48 -32.98 -9.32 21.97
N TRP A 49 -34.28 -9.01 22.00
CA TRP A 49 -35.35 -10.00 21.84
C TRP A 49 -35.51 -10.44 20.39
N GLN A 50 -35.59 -11.76 20.16
CA GLN A 50 -35.93 -12.32 18.84
C GLN A 50 -37.43 -12.24 18.56
N ALA A 51 -38.24 -12.35 19.61
CA ALA A 51 -39.69 -12.23 19.56
C ALA A 51 -40.21 -11.70 20.90
N GLY A 52 -41.21 -10.82 20.83
CA GLY A 52 -42.02 -10.39 21.98
C GLY A 52 -43.41 -10.98 21.91
N TYR A 53 -43.92 -11.45 23.04
CA TYR A 53 -45.27 -12.00 23.22
C TYR A 53 -46.08 -11.05 24.11
N ILE A 54 -47.32 -10.80 23.70
CA ILE A 54 -48.29 -9.94 24.40
C ILE A 54 -49.50 -10.78 24.81
N GLU A 55 -50.08 -10.51 25.98
CA GLU A 55 -51.17 -11.31 26.55
C GLU A 55 -52.53 -11.07 25.85
N GLU A 56 -52.80 -9.88 25.32
CA GLU A 56 -54.05 -9.53 24.63
C GLU A 56 -53.81 -9.06 23.18
N PRO A 57 -54.39 -9.72 22.16
CA PRO A 57 -54.24 -9.29 20.77
C PRO A 57 -55.16 -8.09 20.45
N GLY A 58 -54.56 -6.94 20.12
CA GLY A 58 -55.28 -5.79 19.56
C GLY A 58 -54.55 -4.45 19.72
N PHE A 59 -54.80 -3.49 18.82
CA PHE A 59 -54.26 -2.11 18.91
C PHE A 59 -55.04 -1.22 19.91
N GLN A 60 -55.84 -1.82 20.80
CA GLN A 60 -56.62 -1.08 21.79
C GLN A 60 -55.76 -0.69 22.99
N ASP A 61 -54.84 -1.57 23.40
CA ASP A 61 -53.79 -1.27 24.37
C ASP A 61 -52.46 -1.03 23.63
N ARG A 62 -52.40 0.10 22.92
CA ARG A 62 -51.26 0.46 22.04
C ARG A 62 -49.92 0.42 22.79
N GLY A 63 -49.91 0.70 24.09
CA GLY A 63 -48.69 0.74 24.92
C GLY A 63 -47.89 -0.55 24.84
N ASN A 64 -48.55 -1.71 24.92
CA ASN A 64 -47.88 -3.00 25.05
C ASN A 64 -47.22 -3.47 23.74
N ILE A 65 -47.87 -3.23 22.59
CA ILE A 65 -47.30 -3.55 21.27
C ILE A 65 -46.14 -2.60 20.91
N PHE A 66 -46.28 -1.31 21.17
CA PHE A 66 -45.21 -0.34 20.89
C PHE A 66 -44.02 -0.54 21.81
N PHE A 67 -44.24 -0.89 23.08
CA PHE A 67 -43.17 -1.23 24.01
C PHE A 67 -42.38 -2.45 23.54
N ALA A 68 -43.07 -3.54 23.18
CA ALA A 68 -42.43 -4.72 22.60
C ALA A 68 -41.66 -4.40 21.30
N ALA A 69 -42.20 -3.54 20.43
CA ALA A 69 -41.51 -3.11 19.21
C ALA A 69 -40.25 -2.28 19.48
N VAL A 70 -40.25 -1.43 20.52
CA VAL A 70 -39.08 -0.65 20.95
C VAL A 70 -38.01 -1.54 21.59
N GLU A 71 -38.39 -2.61 22.29
CA GLU A 71 -37.44 -3.60 22.83
C GLU A 71 -36.85 -4.52 21.75
N MET A 72 -37.61 -4.80 20.69
CA MET A 72 -37.16 -5.63 19.57
C MET A 72 -36.28 -4.87 18.57
N THR A 73 -36.27 -3.53 18.60
CA THR A 73 -35.44 -2.76 17.66
C THR A 73 -33.96 -2.91 17.97
N ARG A 74 -33.13 -3.02 16.92
CA ARG A 74 -31.67 -2.98 17.04
C ARG A 74 -31.11 -1.56 17.12
N MET A 75 -31.97 -0.55 17.12
CA MET A 75 -31.57 0.84 17.29
C MET A 75 -31.47 1.17 18.79
N PRO A 76 -30.30 1.53 19.31
CA PRO A 76 -30.16 2.08 20.65
C PRO A 76 -31.08 3.28 20.87
N MET A 77 -31.88 3.22 21.92
CA MET A 77 -32.84 4.26 22.28
C MET A 77 -32.80 4.55 23.78
N VAL A 78 -32.94 5.83 24.11
CA VAL A 78 -32.98 6.34 25.48
C VAL A 78 -34.08 7.39 25.61
N VAL A 79 -34.74 7.42 26.77
CA VAL A 79 -35.63 8.52 27.16
C VAL A 79 -35.16 9.10 28.48
N THR A 80 -35.10 10.43 28.56
CA THR A 80 -34.75 11.17 29.79
C THR A 80 -35.92 12.07 30.23
N ASP A 81 -35.98 12.35 31.53
CA ASP A 81 -37.02 13.21 32.12
C ASP A 81 -36.45 14.56 32.58
N PRO A 82 -36.59 15.63 31.77
CA PRO A 82 -36.02 16.94 32.07
C PRO A 82 -36.74 17.66 33.23
N ARG A 83 -37.85 17.10 33.74
CA ARG A 83 -38.57 17.64 34.90
C ARG A 83 -37.93 17.19 36.21
N GLN A 84 -37.06 16.18 36.17
CA GLN A 84 -36.26 15.74 37.30
C GLN A 84 -34.89 16.44 37.32
N PRO A 85 -34.25 16.58 38.50
CA PRO A 85 -32.93 17.20 38.59
C PRO A 85 -31.92 16.46 37.72
N ASP A 86 -31.17 17.21 36.92
CA ASP A 86 -30.09 16.71 36.05
C ASP A 86 -30.54 15.87 34.83
N ASP A 87 -31.82 15.93 34.43
CA ASP A 87 -32.36 15.24 33.24
C ASP A 87 -31.94 13.75 33.18
N PRO A 88 -32.34 12.95 34.19
CA PRO A 88 -31.91 11.57 34.30
C PRO A 88 -32.57 10.69 33.23
N ILE A 89 -31.87 9.63 32.86
CA ILE A 89 -32.39 8.55 32.05
C ILE A 89 -33.50 7.83 32.83
N VAL A 90 -34.67 7.71 32.22
CA VAL A 90 -35.83 6.99 32.77
C VAL A 90 -36.15 5.73 32.01
N PHE A 91 -35.63 5.58 30.78
CA PHE A 91 -35.80 4.37 29.98
C PHE A 91 -34.62 4.19 29.03
N VAL A 92 -34.20 2.93 28.84
CA VAL A 92 -33.26 2.48 27.81
C VAL A 92 -33.76 1.17 27.24
N ASN A 93 -33.60 0.95 25.94
CA ASN A 93 -33.87 -0.37 25.37
C ASN A 93 -32.63 -1.27 25.40
N ARG A 94 -32.81 -2.56 25.15
CA ARG A 94 -31.70 -3.52 25.10
C ARG A 94 -30.59 -3.21 24.10
N ALA A 95 -30.94 -2.64 22.95
CA ALA A 95 -29.95 -2.21 21.97
C ALA A 95 -28.97 -1.17 22.54
N PHE A 96 -29.44 -0.27 23.42
CA PHE A 96 -28.56 0.68 24.09
C PHE A 96 -27.61 0.01 25.09
N LEU A 97 -28.10 -1.00 25.82
CA LEU A 97 -27.25 -1.80 26.71
C LEU A 97 -26.16 -2.55 25.92
N ASP A 98 -26.53 -3.16 24.78
CA ASP A 98 -25.59 -3.89 23.91
C ASP A 98 -24.56 -2.96 23.26
N LEU A 99 -24.95 -1.75 22.86
CA LEU A 99 -24.03 -0.74 22.31
C LEU A 99 -23.01 -0.29 23.38
N THR A 100 -23.52 0.08 24.55
CA THR A 100 -22.73 0.81 25.55
C THR A 100 -22.03 -0.11 26.56
N LEU A 101 -22.42 -1.38 26.62
CA LEU A 101 -21.94 -2.39 27.58
C LEU A 101 -22.24 -2.07 29.06
N TYR A 102 -23.11 -1.09 29.32
CA TYR A 102 -23.60 -0.81 30.66
C TYR A 102 -24.76 -1.74 31.02
N GLU A 103 -24.93 -2.00 32.32
CA GLU A 103 -26.15 -2.62 32.84
C GLU A 103 -27.20 -1.55 33.14
N GLU A 104 -28.47 -1.91 33.02
CA GLU A 104 -29.60 -0.98 33.19
C GLU A 104 -29.56 -0.23 34.53
N LYS A 105 -29.23 -0.94 35.62
CA LYS A 105 -29.08 -0.39 36.97
C LYS A 105 -28.02 0.73 37.08
N ASP A 106 -27.05 0.76 36.18
CA ASP A 106 -25.96 1.75 36.17
C ASP A 106 -26.31 2.98 35.33
N LEU A 107 -27.40 2.92 34.56
CA LEU A 107 -27.87 3.96 33.65
C LEU A 107 -29.11 4.70 34.19
N ILE A 108 -30.12 3.96 34.67
CA ILE A 108 -31.37 4.57 35.15
C ILE A 108 -31.08 5.53 36.31
N GLY A 109 -31.65 6.74 36.23
CA GLY A 109 -31.45 7.79 37.24
C GLY A 109 -30.18 8.63 37.06
N ARG A 110 -29.36 8.37 36.03
CA ARG A 110 -28.16 9.17 35.71
C ARG A 110 -28.33 9.94 34.41
N ASN A 111 -27.55 11.00 34.23
CA ASN A 111 -27.53 11.74 32.97
C ASN A 111 -26.65 11.03 31.91
N CYS A 112 -27.09 11.05 30.64
CA CYS A 112 -26.40 10.45 29.49
C CYS A 112 -24.94 10.90 29.30
N ARG A 113 -24.51 12.02 29.90
CA ARG A 113 -23.12 12.47 29.84
C ARG A 113 -22.11 11.48 30.44
N LEU A 114 -22.55 10.45 31.16
CA LEU A 114 -21.70 9.36 31.65
C LEU A 114 -20.93 8.63 30.53
N LEU A 115 -21.43 8.68 29.28
CA LEU A 115 -20.75 8.12 28.11
C LEU A 115 -19.61 8.99 27.57
N GLN A 116 -19.45 10.22 28.07
CA GLN A 116 -18.37 11.11 27.64
C GLN A 116 -17.06 10.73 28.32
N GLY A 117 -15.93 11.03 27.69
CA GLY A 117 -14.61 10.73 28.23
C GLY A 117 -13.55 11.75 27.83
N PRO A 118 -12.25 11.41 27.98
CA PRO A 118 -11.16 12.39 27.92
C PRO A 118 -11.04 13.14 26.59
N GLU A 119 -11.35 12.47 25.47
CA GLU A 119 -11.24 13.03 24.12
C GLU A 119 -12.58 13.46 23.53
N THR A 120 -13.66 13.44 24.31
CA THR A 120 -14.96 13.96 23.87
C THR A 120 -14.83 15.47 23.65
N ASP A 121 -15.16 15.92 22.43
CA ASP A 121 -15.06 17.32 22.05
C ASP A 121 -16.03 18.21 22.85
N ARG A 122 -15.49 19.26 23.47
CA ARG A 122 -16.27 20.17 24.32
C ARG A 122 -17.21 21.06 23.51
N GLY A 123 -16.84 21.43 22.29
CA GLY A 123 -17.71 22.23 21.42
C GLY A 123 -19.01 21.48 21.09
N THR A 124 -18.88 20.20 20.76
CA THR A 124 -20.00 19.29 20.51
C THR A 124 -20.92 19.15 21.73
N VAL A 125 -20.34 19.06 22.94
CA VAL A 125 -21.12 18.99 24.20
C VAL A 125 -21.88 20.29 24.47
N GLU A 126 -21.26 21.45 24.23
CA GLU A 126 -21.91 22.76 24.35
C GLU A 126 -23.08 22.92 23.36
N GLU A 127 -22.92 22.40 22.14
CA GLU A 127 -23.99 22.40 21.13
C GLU A 127 -25.20 21.58 21.57
N ILE A 128 -24.98 20.38 22.14
CA ILE A 128 -26.04 19.56 22.75
C ILE A 128 -26.73 20.34 23.87
N SER A 129 -25.95 20.89 24.82
CA SER A 129 -26.50 21.62 25.96
C SER A 129 -27.36 22.81 25.52
N THR A 130 -26.95 23.51 24.46
CA THR A 130 -27.69 24.64 23.90
C THR A 130 -29.01 24.17 23.27
N ALA A 131 -28.99 23.08 22.49
CA ALA A 131 -30.20 22.52 21.88
C ALA A 131 -31.24 22.04 22.90
N LEU A 132 -30.78 21.42 24.00
CA LEU A 132 -31.65 20.99 25.09
C LEU A 132 -32.28 22.20 25.81
N ALA A 133 -31.50 23.25 26.09
CA ALA A 133 -32.01 24.48 26.70
C ALA A 133 -33.03 25.19 25.81
N GLU A 134 -32.82 25.18 24.50
CA GLU A 134 -33.74 25.73 23.49
C GLU A 134 -34.92 24.81 23.18
N ARG A 135 -34.98 23.60 23.78
CA ARG A 135 -36.03 22.59 23.57
C ARG A 135 -36.22 22.25 22.09
N ARG A 136 -35.12 22.08 21.35
CA ARG A 136 -35.13 21.73 19.92
C ARG A 136 -34.44 20.41 19.66
N ALA A 137 -34.77 19.79 18.52
CA ALA A 137 -34.08 18.59 18.07
C ALA A 137 -32.64 18.91 17.62
N ILE A 138 -31.75 17.92 17.76
CA ILE A 138 -30.35 17.99 17.32
C ILE A 138 -29.88 16.63 16.80
N ALA A 139 -29.04 16.65 15.77
CA ALA A 139 -28.38 15.49 15.21
C ALA A 139 -26.90 15.81 15.00
N LEU A 140 -26.00 15.04 15.60
CA LEU A 140 -24.55 15.23 15.48
C LEU A 140 -23.78 13.94 15.77
N ASP A 141 -22.49 13.93 15.45
CA ASP A 141 -21.58 12.85 15.80
C ASP A 141 -20.76 13.26 17.03
N ILE A 142 -20.76 12.44 18.09
CA ILE A 142 -19.98 12.68 19.30
C ILE A 142 -19.13 11.45 19.65
N LEU A 143 -17.90 11.68 20.14
CA LEU A 143 -17.07 10.60 20.66
C LEU A 143 -17.53 10.21 22.06
N ASN A 144 -17.91 8.95 22.23
CA ASN A 144 -18.34 8.37 23.50
C ASN A 144 -17.51 7.13 23.84
N TYR A 145 -17.70 6.62 25.06
CA TYR A 145 -16.96 5.50 25.61
C TYR A 145 -17.96 4.47 26.17
N LYS A 146 -17.72 3.20 25.82
CA LYS A 146 -18.43 2.05 26.39
C LYS A 146 -17.98 1.82 27.84
N ALA A 147 -18.69 0.97 28.59
CA ALA A 147 -18.40 0.68 30.00
C ALA A 147 -16.99 0.11 30.23
N ASP A 148 -16.42 -0.58 29.24
CA ASP A 148 -15.07 -1.14 29.26
C ASP A 148 -13.98 -0.10 28.91
N GLY A 149 -14.36 1.15 28.60
CA GLY A 149 -13.47 2.22 28.17
C GLY A 149 -13.19 2.26 26.67
N THR A 150 -13.80 1.39 25.87
CA THR A 150 -13.63 1.40 24.41
C THR A 150 -14.27 2.65 23.81
N PRO A 151 -13.52 3.50 23.07
CA PRO A 151 -14.07 4.66 22.40
C PRO A 151 -14.90 4.24 21.18
N PHE A 152 -16.02 4.93 20.96
CA PHE A 152 -16.84 4.77 19.76
C PHE A 152 -17.44 6.10 19.31
N TRP A 153 -17.56 6.27 17.99
CA TRP A 153 -18.25 7.41 17.41
C TRP A 153 -19.75 7.17 17.42
N ASN A 154 -20.46 8.00 18.17
CA ASN A 154 -21.89 7.95 18.33
C ASN A 154 -22.57 8.98 17.43
N ALA A 155 -23.28 8.54 16.39
CA ALA A 155 -24.24 9.38 15.69
C ALA A 155 -25.49 9.53 16.57
N LEU A 156 -25.57 10.67 17.24
CA LEU A 156 -26.56 10.99 18.25
C LEU A 156 -27.66 11.87 17.65
N TYR A 157 -28.91 11.41 17.78
CA TYR A 157 -30.10 12.22 17.57
C TYR A 157 -30.83 12.41 18.89
N ILE A 158 -31.27 13.63 19.18
CA ILE A 158 -32.12 13.94 20.33
C ILE A 158 -33.32 14.77 19.86
N GLY A 159 -34.52 14.41 20.32
CA GLY A 159 -35.77 15.10 20.05
C GLY A 159 -36.59 15.34 21.34
N PRO A 160 -37.15 16.55 21.54
CA PRO A 160 -38.06 16.82 22.64
C PRO A 160 -39.44 16.20 22.39
N ILE A 161 -40.09 15.74 23.47
CA ILE A 161 -41.46 15.24 23.47
C ILE A 161 -42.29 16.20 24.33
N PHE A 162 -43.32 16.78 23.73
CA PHE A 162 -44.23 17.71 24.39
C PHE A 162 -45.60 17.07 24.63
N ASP A 163 -46.34 17.57 25.61
CA ASP A 163 -47.77 17.28 25.76
C ASP A 163 -48.63 18.11 24.79
N GLN A 164 -49.96 17.97 24.89
CA GLN A 164 -50.91 18.70 24.04
C GLN A 164 -50.95 20.21 24.33
N ASP A 165 -50.51 20.62 25.52
CA ASP A 165 -50.48 22.01 25.98
C ASP A 165 -49.13 22.69 25.67
N GLY A 166 -48.17 21.94 25.12
CA GLY A 166 -46.85 22.42 24.70
C GLY A 166 -45.78 22.35 25.80
N GLU A 167 -46.06 21.69 26.92
CA GLU A 167 -45.07 21.48 27.98
C GLU A 167 -44.14 20.33 27.66
N LEU A 168 -42.85 20.50 27.97
CA LEU A 168 -41.82 19.49 27.70
C LEU A 168 -41.96 18.34 28.71
N LEU A 169 -42.23 17.14 28.20
CA LEU A 169 -42.37 15.93 29.01
C LEU A 169 -41.06 15.15 29.11
N TYR A 170 -40.41 14.91 27.97
CA TYR A 170 -39.23 14.03 27.88
C TYR A 170 -38.30 14.46 26.76
N PHE A 171 -37.06 13.97 26.78
CA PHE A 171 -36.23 13.87 25.57
C PHE A 171 -36.12 12.43 25.15
N PHE A 172 -36.31 12.18 23.86
CA PHE A 172 -35.99 10.91 23.21
C PHE A 172 -34.65 11.05 22.51
N ALA A 173 -33.79 10.05 22.64
CA ALA A 173 -32.54 9.98 21.91
C ALA A 173 -32.37 8.61 21.24
N SER A 174 -31.78 8.63 20.04
CA SER A 174 -31.30 7.43 19.35
C SER A 174 -29.82 7.55 19.07
N GLN A 175 -29.09 6.45 19.25
CA GLN A 175 -27.64 6.39 19.13
C GLN A 175 -27.23 5.32 18.12
N MET A 176 -26.05 5.51 17.53
CA MET A 176 -25.55 4.58 16.52
C MET A 176 -24.04 4.61 16.43
N ASP A 177 -23.42 3.43 16.43
CA ASP A 177 -21.97 3.31 16.27
C ASP A 177 -21.57 3.48 14.80
N ILE A 178 -20.91 4.60 14.49
CA ILE A 178 -20.41 4.91 13.14
C ILE A 178 -18.88 4.77 13.03
N THR A 179 -18.24 4.13 14.01
CA THR A 179 -16.77 4.04 14.10
C THR A 179 -16.17 3.37 12.87
N GLN A 180 -16.63 2.16 12.54
CA GLN A 180 -16.16 1.40 11.37
C GLN A 180 -16.40 2.15 10.06
N ARG A 181 -17.56 2.80 9.94
CA ARG A 181 -17.92 3.60 8.76
C ARG A 181 -16.94 4.75 8.57
N ARG A 182 -16.66 5.54 9.63
CA ARG A 182 -15.70 6.65 9.55
C ARG A 182 -14.29 6.20 9.20
N ILE A 183 -13.82 5.10 9.81
CA ILE A 183 -12.49 4.54 9.51
C ILE A 183 -12.39 4.15 8.04
N SER A 184 -13.42 3.46 7.51
CA SER A 184 -13.47 3.06 6.10
C SER A 184 -13.52 4.26 5.15
N GLU A 185 -14.35 5.26 5.43
CA GLU A 185 -14.47 6.47 4.61
C GLU A 185 -13.16 7.27 4.60
N GLN A 186 -12.51 7.45 5.75
CA GLN A 186 -11.20 8.11 5.84
C GLN A 186 -10.11 7.34 5.08
N SER A 187 -10.07 6.02 5.22
CA SER A 187 -9.14 5.16 4.48
C SER A 187 -9.35 5.28 2.97
N SER A 188 -10.61 5.31 2.51
CA SER A 188 -10.94 5.46 1.09
C SER A 188 -10.50 6.81 0.54
N LEU A 189 -10.77 7.90 1.27
CA LEU A 189 -10.34 9.25 0.88
C LEU A 189 -8.81 9.36 0.83
N GLN A 190 -8.11 8.74 1.77
CA GLN A 190 -6.66 8.70 1.79
C GLN A 190 -6.10 7.89 0.62
N ALA A 191 -6.71 6.75 0.29
CA ALA A 191 -6.34 5.94 -0.88
C ALA A 191 -6.54 6.71 -2.19
N GLN A 192 -7.64 7.44 -2.34
CA GLN A 192 -7.92 8.25 -3.53
C GLN A 192 -6.92 9.42 -3.68
N LYS A 193 -6.55 10.08 -2.57
CA LYS A 193 -5.48 11.08 -2.57
C LYS A 193 -4.14 10.48 -3.00
N MET A 194 -3.83 9.29 -2.50
CA MET A 194 -2.59 8.58 -2.85
C MET A 194 -2.57 8.20 -4.34
N GLU A 195 -3.70 7.75 -4.90
CA GLU A 195 -3.83 7.44 -6.33
C GLU A 195 -3.62 8.69 -7.21
N ALA A 196 -4.21 9.83 -6.83
CA ALA A 196 -4.05 11.08 -7.56
C ALA A 196 -2.60 11.60 -7.54
N ILE A 197 -1.94 11.55 -6.37
CA ILE A 197 -0.51 11.87 -6.24
C ILE A 197 0.32 10.90 -7.10
N GLY A 198 -0.06 9.63 -7.12
CA GLY A 198 0.58 8.58 -7.90
C GLY A 198 0.56 8.83 -9.41
N GLN A 199 -0.60 9.20 -9.95
CA GLN A 199 -0.77 9.49 -11.38
C GLN A 199 -0.01 10.74 -11.82
N LEU A 200 -0.05 11.83 -11.03
CA LEU A 200 0.67 13.07 -11.35
C LEU A 200 2.19 12.87 -11.31
N THR A 201 2.69 12.10 -10.35
CA THR A 201 4.12 11.81 -10.22
C THR A 201 4.64 10.96 -11.38
N ALA A 202 3.82 10.01 -11.89
CA ALA A 202 4.17 9.16 -13.03
C ALA A 202 4.37 9.95 -14.34
N GLY A 203 3.47 10.89 -14.65
CA GLY A 203 3.62 11.74 -15.83
C GLY A 203 4.83 12.66 -15.76
N MET A 204 5.03 13.36 -14.62
CA MET A 204 6.16 14.26 -14.45
C MET A 204 7.50 13.54 -14.52
N ALA A 205 7.56 12.33 -13.98
CA ALA A 205 8.77 11.54 -13.99
C ALA A 205 9.22 11.08 -15.37
N HIS A 206 8.26 10.71 -16.22
CA HIS A 206 8.54 10.37 -17.61
C HIS A 206 9.26 11.53 -18.29
N ASP A 207 8.76 12.75 -18.10
CA ASP A 207 9.37 13.97 -18.64
C ASP A 207 10.77 14.20 -18.05
N PHE A 208 10.95 14.01 -16.75
CA PHE A 208 12.29 14.08 -16.12
C PHE A 208 13.26 13.05 -16.70
N ASN A 209 12.82 11.82 -16.93
CA ASN A 209 13.67 10.78 -17.50
C ASN A 209 14.08 11.11 -18.93
N ASN A 210 13.18 11.69 -19.74
CA ASN A 210 13.51 12.17 -21.09
C ASN A 210 14.55 13.29 -21.07
N LEU A 211 14.38 14.30 -20.20
CA LEU A 211 15.37 15.36 -20.03
C LEU A 211 16.73 14.80 -19.59
N LEU A 212 16.74 13.87 -18.64
CA LEU A 212 17.97 13.24 -18.16
C LEU A 212 18.64 12.36 -19.21
N GLN A 213 17.87 11.71 -20.08
CA GLN A 213 18.41 10.93 -21.20
C GLN A 213 19.17 11.85 -22.16
N VAL A 214 18.56 12.95 -22.57
CA VAL A 214 19.16 13.94 -23.48
C VAL A 214 20.41 14.57 -22.86
N ILE A 215 20.34 14.95 -21.57
CA ILE A 215 21.49 15.53 -20.85
C ILE A 215 22.64 14.51 -20.78
N ASN A 216 22.39 13.28 -20.34
CA ASN A 216 23.44 12.27 -20.21
C ASN A 216 24.06 11.91 -21.56
N GLY A 217 23.25 11.73 -22.59
CA GLY A 217 23.72 11.38 -23.92
C GLY A 217 24.58 12.46 -24.56
N ASN A 218 24.17 13.73 -24.48
CA ASN A 218 24.98 14.83 -25.00
C ASN A 218 26.31 14.99 -24.25
N LEU A 219 26.33 14.75 -22.94
CA LEU A 219 27.57 14.75 -22.17
C LEU A 219 28.50 13.59 -22.56
N GLU A 220 27.93 12.42 -22.89
CA GLU A 220 28.69 11.27 -23.39
C GLU A 220 29.29 11.53 -24.78
N LEU A 221 28.50 12.08 -25.71
CA LEU A 221 28.97 12.49 -27.05
C LEU A 221 30.04 13.58 -26.97
N ALA A 222 29.86 14.56 -26.09
CA ALA A 222 30.86 15.61 -25.86
C ALA A 222 32.19 15.03 -25.34
N LEU A 223 32.15 13.99 -24.50
CA LEU A 223 33.36 13.31 -24.04
C LEU A 223 34.04 12.51 -25.15
N LEU A 224 33.28 11.88 -26.05
CA LEU A 224 33.81 11.12 -27.18
C LEU A 224 34.51 12.02 -28.21
N GLY A 225 34.02 13.24 -28.40
CA GLY A 225 34.62 14.23 -29.31
C GLY A 225 35.79 15.03 -28.72
N LEU A 226 36.13 14.84 -27.44
CA LEU A 226 37.21 15.56 -26.77
C LEU A 226 38.47 14.72 -26.65
N ASP A 227 39.63 15.33 -26.89
CA ASP A 227 40.91 14.73 -26.54
C ASP A 227 41.00 14.51 -25.02
N ALA A 228 41.64 13.42 -24.58
CA ALA A 228 41.75 13.04 -23.17
C ALA A 228 42.40 14.13 -22.28
N THR A 229 43.18 15.04 -22.87
CA THR A 229 43.83 16.18 -22.21
C THR A 229 42.99 17.46 -22.18
N ALA A 230 41.79 17.45 -22.76
CA ALA A 230 40.95 18.63 -22.82
C ALA A 230 40.48 19.04 -21.41
N ARG A 231 40.70 20.31 -21.06
CA ARG A 231 40.32 20.90 -19.77
C ARG A 231 38.80 20.78 -19.48
N ALA A 232 37.98 20.59 -20.52
CA ALA A 232 36.53 20.43 -20.43
C ALA A 232 36.07 19.01 -20.00
N ALA A 233 36.92 17.97 -20.11
CA ALA A 233 36.51 16.59 -19.87
C ALA A 233 36.10 16.32 -18.40
N GLU A 234 36.81 16.91 -17.44
CA GLU A 234 36.51 16.73 -16.01
C GLU A 234 35.20 17.44 -15.58
N PRO A 235 34.92 18.70 -15.96
CA PRO A 235 33.60 19.31 -15.78
C PRO A 235 32.43 18.49 -16.38
N ILE A 236 32.60 17.95 -17.59
CA ILE A 236 31.56 17.15 -18.26
C ILE A 236 31.30 15.84 -17.50
N ARG A 237 32.36 15.14 -17.05
CA ARG A 237 32.21 13.94 -16.19
C ARG A 237 31.47 14.23 -14.88
N ARG A 238 31.67 15.41 -14.28
CA ARG A 238 30.93 15.82 -13.07
C ARG A 238 29.46 16.07 -13.35
N ALA A 239 29.14 16.74 -14.46
CA ALA A 239 27.76 16.94 -14.90
C ALA A 239 27.05 15.60 -15.16
N GLN A 240 27.72 14.66 -15.81
CA GLN A 240 27.18 13.32 -16.09
C GLN A 240 26.85 12.56 -14.80
N ARG A 241 27.77 12.57 -13.82
CA ARG A 241 27.53 11.97 -12.49
C ARG A 241 26.33 12.61 -11.77
N ALA A 242 26.15 13.92 -11.89
CA ALA A 242 25.03 14.63 -11.28
C ALA A 242 23.69 14.27 -11.94
N ALA A 243 23.65 14.21 -13.28
CA ALA A 243 22.46 13.82 -14.04
C ALA A 243 22.08 12.34 -13.79
N MET A 244 23.04 11.41 -13.75
CA MET A 244 22.78 10.03 -13.32
C MET A 244 22.20 9.95 -11.91
N LYS A 245 22.70 10.77 -10.97
CA LYS A 245 22.17 10.82 -9.59
C LYS A 245 20.74 11.34 -9.55
N ALA A 246 20.41 12.34 -10.38
CA ALA A 246 19.04 12.84 -10.52
C ALA A 246 18.10 11.75 -11.04
N GLY A 247 18.53 10.94 -12.02
CA GLY A 247 17.72 9.81 -12.53
C GLY A 247 17.38 8.78 -11.46
N LYS A 248 18.36 8.41 -10.63
CA LYS A 248 18.13 7.52 -9.48
C LYS A 248 17.10 8.11 -8.50
N LEU A 249 17.16 9.41 -8.22
CA LEU A 249 16.22 10.08 -7.30
C LEU A 249 14.80 10.13 -7.88
N THR A 250 14.66 10.41 -9.18
CA THR A 250 13.38 10.37 -9.89
C THR A 250 12.77 8.97 -9.76
N GLN A 251 13.54 7.92 -10.02
CA GLN A 251 13.09 6.53 -9.91
C GLN A 251 12.62 6.14 -8.49
N GLN A 252 13.26 6.68 -7.45
CA GLN A 252 12.84 6.50 -6.05
C GLN A 252 11.49 7.17 -5.74
N LEU A 253 11.21 8.36 -6.29
CA LEU A 253 9.92 9.04 -6.14
C LEU A 253 8.76 8.26 -6.80
N LEU A 254 9.05 7.51 -7.85
CA LEU A 254 8.05 6.73 -8.59
C LEU A 254 7.72 5.40 -7.96
N THR A 255 8.73 4.79 -7.34
CA THR A 255 8.56 3.60 -6.48
C THR A 255 7.54 3.91 -5.37
N PHE A 256 7.48 5.16 -4.91
CA PHE A 256 6.51 5.64 -3.93
C PHE A 256 5.11 5.92 -4.50
N ALA A 257 5.03 6.43 -5.73
CA ALA A 257 3.80 6.89 -6.37
C ALA A 257 2.85 5.76 -6.81
N ARG A 258 3.35 4.54 -7.08
CA ARG A 258 2.54 3.39 -7.49
C ARG A 258 2.94 2.12 -6.75
N LYS A 259 1.97 1.22 -6.50
CA LYS A 259 2.25 -0.18 -6.18
C LYS A 259 2.92 -0.82 -7.40
N GLN A 260 4.25 -0.73 -7.50
CA GLN A 260 5.03 -1.39 -8.53
C GLN A 260 4.83 -2.91 -8.48
N ARG A 261 4.91 -3.55 -9.65
CA ARG A 261 4.96 -5.00 -9.73
C ARG A 261 6.42 -5.41 -9.51
N LEU A 262 6.68 -6.25 -8.51
CA LEU A 262 7.99 -6.84 -8.32
C LEU A 262 8.32 -7.75 -9.52
N GLU A 263 9.59 -7.82 -9.93
CA GLU A 263 10.13 -8.85 -10.83
C GLU A 263 10.88 -9.91 -10.00
N PRO A 264 10.19 -10.93 -9.44
CA PRO A 264 10.81 -11.82 -8.48
C PRO A 264 11.74 -12.77 -9.22
N ARG A 265 13.05 -12.61 -9.02
CA ARG A 265 14.08 -13.50 -9.54
C ARG A 265 14.61 -14.38 -8.42
N ARG A 266 15.11 -15.55 -8.78
CA ARG A 266 15.78 -16.43 -7.82
C ARG A 266 17.13 -15.79 -7.50
N VAL A 267 17.34 -15.41 -6.24
CA VAL A 267 18.57 -14.75 -5.79
C VAL A 267 19.17 -15.44 -4.58
N ASN A 268 20.48 -15.30 -4.44
CA ASN A 268 21.18 -15.57 -3.20
C ASN A 268 21.37 -14.24 -2.45
N LEU A 269 20.71 -14.10 -1.29
CA LEU A 269 20.77 -12.87 -0.48
C LEU A 269 22.20 -12.52 -0.05
N ASN A 270 23.05 -13.50 0.24
CA ASN A 270 24.43 -13.20 0.64
C ASN A 270 25.23 -12.62 -0.52
N THR A 271 25.08 -13.17 -1.74
CA THR A 271 25.74 -12.64 -2.94
C THR A 271 25.32 -11.20 -3.19
N LEU A 272 24.01 -10.93 -3.17
CA LEU A 272 23.44 -9.59 -3.38
C LEU A 272 23.93 -8.59 -2.31
N LEU A 273 23.99 -9.00 -1.04
CA LEU A 273 24.50 -8.17 0.05
C LEU A 273 25.99 -7.83 -0.10
N VAL A 274 26.80 -8.77 -0.60
CA VAL A 274 28.23 -8.55 -0.84
C VAL A 274 28.46 -7.62 -2.02
N GLU A 275 27.79 -7.86 -3.15
CA GLU A 275 27.88 -7.00 -4.35
C GLU A 275 27.45 -5.56 -4.05
N PHE A 276 26.46 -5.38 -3.20
CA PHE A 276 25.93 -4.07 -2.85
C PHE A 276 26.68 -3.37 -1.71
N SER A 277 27.60 -4.05 -1.03
CA SER A 277 28.24 -3.59 0.22
C SER A 277 28.97 -2.25 0.10
N GLU A 278 29.62 -1.96 -1.04
CA GLU A 278 30.32 -0.68 -1.26
C GLU A 278 29.35 0.51 -1.21
N LEU A 279 28.17 0.36 -1.79
CA LEU A 279 27.13 1.40 -1.79
C LEU A 279 26.56 1.58 -0.39
N LEU A 280 26.39 0.49 0.37
CA LEU A 280 25.95 0.53 1.76
C LEU A 280 26.92 1.30 2.64
N VAL A 281 28.23 1.01 2.55
CA VAL A 281 29.28 1.73 3.29
C VAL A 281 29.25 3.23 2.97
N ARG A 282 29.15 3.58 1.69
CA ARG A 282 29.09 4.99 1.26
C ARG A 282 27.85 5.72 1.80
N THR A 283 26.74 5.02 1.98
CA THR A 283 25.48 5.59 2.48
C THR A 283 25.53 5.86 3.99
N LEU A 284 26.17 4.96 4.74
CA LEU A 284 26.38 5.11 6.18
C LEU A 284 27.43 6.19 6.51
N GLY A 285 28.43 6.34 5.63
CA GLY A 285 29.52 7.31 5.77
C GLY A 285 30.50 6.92 6.89
N ASP A 286 31.49 7.79 7.14
CA ASP A 286 32.65 7.44 7.99
C ASP A 286 32.31 7.32 9.49
N ARG A 287 31.12 7.72 9.91
CA ARG A 287 30.70 7.74 11.33
C ARG A 287 30.08 6.43 11.80
N VAL A 288 29.62 5.59 10.89
CA VAL A 288 28.87 4.37 11.21
C VAL A 288 29.54 3.18 10.56
N ALA A 289 30.04 2.24 11.36
CA ALA A 289 30.69 1.03 10.87
C ALA A 289 29.66 -0.02 10.44
N LEU A 290 29.79 -0.54 9.23
CA LEU A 290 28.97 -1.64 8.72
C LEU A 290 29.65 -2.99 9.00
N GLN A 291 28.93 -3.90 9.64
CA GLN A 291 29.34 -5.29 9.82
C GLN A 291 28.36 -6.24 9.11
N LEU A 292 28.88 -7.15 8.30
CA LEU A 292 28.08 -8.18 7.61
C LEU A 292 28.34 -9.55 8.26
N ASP A 293 27.34 -10.09 8.95
CA ASP A 293 27.39 -11.41 9.56
C ASP A 293 26.48 -12.37 8.76
N LEU A 294 27.01 -12.88 7.65
CA LEU A 294 26.25 -13.66 6.68
C LEU A 294 26.35 -15.16 6.98
N LYS A 295 25.21 -15.84 7.15
CA LYS A 295 25.18 -17.29 7.36
C LYS A 295 25.59 -18.04 6.08
N PRO A 296 26.63 -18.91 6.12
CA PRO A 296 27.00 -19.72 4.97
C PRO A 296 25.89 -20.70 4.56
N GLY A 297 25.78 -20.97 3.26
CA GLY A 297 24.81 -21.94 2.73
C GLY A 297 23.35 -21.50 2.82
N LEU A 298 23.09 -20.19 2.83
CA LEU A 298 21.74 -19.64 2.84
C LEU A 298 20.97 -20.06 1.57
N PRO A 299 19.77 -20.66 1.66
CA PRO A 299 18.97 -21.02 0.50
C PRO A 299 18.55 -19.79 -0.32
N SER A 300 18.37 -19.98 -1.63
CA SER A 300 17.86 -18.91 -2.50
C SER A 300 16.39 -18.60 -2.22
N CYS A 301 16.02 -17.34 -2.38
CA CYS A 301 14.65 -16.86 -2.32
C CYS A 301 14.26 -16.21 -3.63
N LYS A 302 12.95 -16.08 -3.85
CA LYS A 302 12.40 -15.44 -5.04
C LYS A 302 11.96 -14.02 -4.72
N LEU A 303 12.77 -13.02 -5.08
CA LEU A 303 12.54 -11.61 -4.79
C LEU A 303 13.09 -10.71 -5.90
N ASP A 304 12.65 -9.46 -5.92
CA ASP A 304 13.20 -8.45 -6.82
C ASP A 304 14.50 -7.89 -6.21
N PRO A 305 15.66 -8.07 -6.86
CA PRO A 305 16.94 -7.58 -6.33
C PRO A 305 16.95 -6.07 -6.11
N THR A 306 16.34 -5.30 -7.02
CA THR A 306 16.36 -3.84 -6.99
C THR A 306 15.54 -3.32 -5.81
N HIS A 307 14.35 -3.87 -5.59
CA HIS A 307 13.52 -3.50 -4.45
C HIS A 307 14.12 -3.97 -3.12
N PHE A 308 14.82 -5.11 -3.11
CA PHE A 308 15.55 -5.55 -1.91
C PHE A 308 16.68 -4.59 -1.55
N GLU A 309 17.51 -4.18 -2.52
CA GLU A 309 18.57 -3.18 -2.34
C GLU A 309 18.02 -1.86 -1.80
N MET A 310 16.92 -1.39 -2.38
CA MET A 310 16.21 -0.19 -1.96
C MET A 310 15.63 -0.31 -0.55
N ALA A 311 15.03 -1.45 -0.21
CA ALA A 311 14.52 -1.72 1.12
C ALA A 311 15.66 -1.69 2.15
N LEU A 312 16.78 -2.34 1.84
CA LEU A 312 17.95 -2.37 2.70
C LEU A 312 18.55 -0.97 2.92
N LEU A 313 18.66 -0.16 1.87
CA LEU A 313 19.11 1.24 1.97
C LEU A 313 18.23 2.06 2.90
N ASN A 314 16.90 1.95 2.76
CA ASN A 314 15.98 2.71 3.59
C ASN A 314 16.13 2.34 5.09
N VAL A 315 16.30 1.06 5.40
CA VAL A 315 16.56 0.61 6.77
C VAL A 315 17.90 1.14 7.29
N LEU A 316 18.95 1.08 6.47
CA LEU A 316 20.29 1.55 6.86
C LEU A 316 20.39 3.07 7.03
N ILE A 317 19.68 3.85 6.22
CA ILE A 317 19.57 5.31 6.40
C ILE A 317 18.88 5.61 7.74
N ASN A 318 17.79 4.91 8.05
CA ASN A 318 17.10 5.08 9.32
C ASN A 318 17.98 4.73 10.53
N ALA A 319 18.76 3.65 10.42
CA ALA A 319 19.75 3.23 11.42
C ALA A 319 20.85 4.28 11.62
N ARG A 320 21.45 4.79 10.54
CA ARG A 320 22.44 5.87 10.60
C ARG A 320 21.88 7.12 11.28
N ASP A 321 20.69 7.53 10.87
CA ASP A 321 20.04 8.73 11.40
C ASP A 321 19.61 8.54 12.86
N ALA A 322 19.55 7.31 13.38
CA ALA A 322 19.32 7.01 14.80
C ALA A 322 20.62 6.99 15.62
N MET A 323 21.78 7.16 14.98
CA MET A 323 23.11 7.19 15.59
C MET A 323 23.88 8.46 15.21
N PRO A 324 23.43 9.66 15.62
CA PRO A 324 24.04 10.93 15.22
C PRO A 324 25.51 11.09 15.69
N HIS A 325 25.88 10.39 16.77
CA HIS A 325 27.23 10.37 17.33
C HIS A 325 28.13 9.26 16.75
N GLY A 326 27.63 8.51 15.76
CA GLY A 326 28.30 7.33 15.21
C GLY A 326 27.96 6.05 15.99
N GLY A 327 28.40 4.91 15.46
CA GLY A 327 28.08 3.60 16.03
C GLY A 327 28.35 2.46 15.06
N GLN A 328 27.72 1.31 15.31
CA GLN A 328 27.81 0.14 14.45
C GLN A 328 26.42 -0.29 13.97
N VAL A 329 26.31 -0.58 12.66
CA VAL A 329 25.17 -1.32 12.10
C VAL A 329 25.63 -2.71 11.68
N ARG A 330 24.84 -3.71 12.03
CA ARG A 330 25.10 -5.10 11.67
C ARG A 330 23.98 -5.63 10.78
N VAL A 331 24.34 -6.20 9.64
CA VAL A 331 23.41 -6.91 8.75
C VAL A 331 23.66 -8.40 8.90
N VAL A 332 22.65 -9.13 9.34
CA VAL A 332 22.73 -10.55 9.68
C VAL A 332 21.79 -11.33 8.77
N THR A 333 22.27 -12.42 8.16
CA THR A 333 21.38 -13.38 7.47
C THR A 333 21.21 -14.64 8.31
N THR A 334 19.99 -15.15 8.42
CA THR A 334 19.70 -16.36 9.19
C THR A 334 18.63 -17.22 8.52
N LEU A 335 18.66 -18.51 8.84
CA LEU A 335 17.62 -19.47 8.45
C LEU A 335 16.75 -19.73 9.67
N LEU A 336 15.46 -19.40 9.55
CA LEU A 336 14.45 -19.69 10.56
C LEU A 336 13.82 -21.05 10.25
N ALA A 337 13.98 -21.99 11.18
CA ALA A 337 13.21 -23.23 11.16
C ALA A 337 11.76 -22.92 11.58
N ASN A 338 10.78 -23.49 10.89
CA ASN A 338 9.40 -23.41 11.34
C ASN A 338 9.26 -24.11 12.69
N LYS A 339 8.82 -23.39 13.73
CA LYS A 339 8.28 -24.02 14.93
C LYS A 339 6.88 -24.54 14.60
N ALA A 340 6.79 -25.69 13.93
CA ALA A 340 5.54 -26.43 13.84
C ALA A 340 5.44 -27.40 15.03
N GLY A 341 4.74 -26.97 16.07
CA GLY A 341 4.14 -27.90 17.01
C GLY A 341 3.00 -28.65 16.31
N ALA A 342 3.10 -29.98 16.32
CA ALA A 342 2.05 -31.00 16.27
C ALA A 342 0.74 -30.76 15.49
N ALA A 343 0.43 -31.74 14.63
CA ALA A 343 -0.89 -32.19 14.19
C ALA A 343 -1.68 -31.34 13.18
N ASN A 344 -1.48 -31.60 11.89
CA ASN A 344 -2.41 -32.38 11.05
C ASN A 344 -2.00 -32.27 9.57
N GLY A 345 -1.94 -33.40 8.90
CA GLY A 345 -1.35 -33.51 7.56
C GLY A 345 -2.22 -32.95 6.44
N ALA A 346 -1.58 -32.31 5.48
CA ALA A 346 -1.67 -32.61 4.04
C ALA A 346 -0.75 -31.65 3.26
N GLY A 347 0.36 -32.19 2.74
CA GLY A 347 0.98 -31.78 1.47
C GLY A 347 1.42 -30.32 1.27
N ASP A 348 2.40 -29.83 2.03
CA ASP A 348 3.52 -29.05 1.46
C ASP A 348 4.70 -29.13 2.43
N ALA A 349 5.74 -29.88 2.06
CA ALA A 349 6.85 -30.20 2.95
C ALA A 349 7.79 -28.99 3.10
N ASP A 350 7.66 -28.28 4.21
CA ASP A 350 8.75 -27.72 5.04
C ASP A 350 9.86 -26.92 4.31
N ALA A 351 9.48 -25.91 3.53
CA ALA A 351 10.44 -24.89 3.10
C ALA A 351 10.73 -23.94 4.28
N GLY A 352 11.96 -23.99 4.82
CA GLY A 352 12.41 -23.04 5.85
C GLY A 352 12.24 -21.57 5.43
N GLN A 353 12.37 -20.63 6.36
CA GLN A 353 12.30 -19.19 6.04
C GLN A 353 13.69 -18.56 6.13
N VAL A 354 14.02 -17.66 5.22
CA VAL A 354 15.27 -16.88 5.27
C VAL A 354 14.97 -15.48 5.80
N ALA A 355 15.81 -14.99 6.69
CA ALA A 355 15.65 -13.66 7.27
C ALA A 355 16.92 -12.82 7.13
N VAL A 356 16.73 -11.54 6.82
CA VAL A 356 17.75 -10.50 6.85
C VAL A 356 17.41 -9.55 7.99
N CYS A 357 18.30 -9.44 8.97
CA CYS A 357 18.16 -8.55 10.11
C CYS A 357 19.13 -7.38 9.98
N VAL A 358 18.66 -6.16 10.11
CA VAL A 358 19.49 -4.97 10.28
C VAL A 358 19.38 -4.55 11.75
N VAL A 359 20.51 -4.54 12.45
CA VAL A 359 20.61 -4.22 13.87
C VAL A 359 21.45 -2.96 14.02
N ASP A 360 20.87 -1.91 14.60
CA ASP A 360 21.57 -0.67 14.95
C ASP A 360 21.69 -0.50 16.47
N GLN A 361 22.60 0.39 16.86
CA GLN A 361 22.84 0.78 18.25
C GLN A 361 22.34 2.20 18.53
N GLY A 362 21.29 2.62 17.80
CA GLY A 362 20.74 3.96 17.90
C GLY A 362 19.89 4.21 19.14
N GLU A 363 19.22 5.34 19.14
CA GLU A 363 18.37 5.79 20.24
C GLU A 363 17.12 4.92 20.46
N GLY A 364 16.77 4.04 19.52
CA GLY A 364 15.59 3.18 19.58
C GLY A 364 14.26 3.94 19.48
N MET A 365 13.15 3.22 19.64
CA MET A 365 11.78 3.75 19.53
C MET A 365 10.98 3.44 20.79
N THR A 366 10.06 4.35 21.15
CA THR A 366 9.02 4.04 22.14
C THR A 366 7.98 3.08 21.56
N PRO A 367 7.20 2.36 22.39
CA PRO A 367 6.17 1.44 21.91
C PRO A 367 5.15 2.10 20.96
N ASP A 368 4.77 3.36 21.22
CA ASP A 368 3.82 4.09 20.39
C ASP A 368 4.39 4.44 19.01
N VAL A 369 5.67 4.82 18.97
CA VAL A 369 6.40 5.12 17.71
C VAL A 369 6.58 3.83 16.91
N MET A 370 6.94 2.73 17.56
CA MET A 370 7.14 1.43 16.90
C MET A 370 5.87 0.91 16.22
N ARG A 371 4.70 1.02 16.87
CA ARG A 371 3.42 0.61 16.27
C ARG A 371 3.07 1.38 15.00
N ARG A 372 3.51 2.64 14.93
CA ARG A 372 3.23 3.56 13.83
C ARG A 372 4.38 3.68 12.83
N ALA A 373 5.52 3.05 13.08
CA ALA A 373 6.75 3.22 12.31
C ALA A 373 6.62 2.81 10.83
N THR A 374 5.69 1.92 10.52
CA THR A 374 5.37 1.47 9.16
C THR A 374 4.22 2.24 8.51
N GLU A 375 3.60 3.19 9.23
CA GLU A 375 2.58 4.09 8.67
C GLU A 375 3.23 5.04 7.65
N PRO A 376 2.65 5.20 6.45
CA PRO A 376 3.14 6.19 5.49
C PRO A 376 3.13 7.61 6.08
N PHE A 377 4.22 8.36 5.85
CA PHE A 377 4.44 9.74 6.30
C PHE A 377 4.61 9.95 7.80
N PHE A 378 4.58 8.87 8.60
CA PHE A 378 4.89 8.98 10.01
C PHE A 378 6.41 9.17 10.20
N THR A 379 6.79 10.26 10.84
CA THR A 379 8.20 10.56 11.18
C THR A 379 8.28 11.21 12.56
N THR A 380 9.27 10.78 13.35
CA THR A 380 9.68 11.43 14.60
C THR A 380 10.90 12.32 14.43
N LYS A 381 11.49 12.33 13.23
CA LYS A 381 12.68 13.11 12.85
C LYS A 381 12.23 14.28 11.96
N GLY A 382 12.96 15.40 12.01
CA GLY A 382 12.68 16.69 11.33
C GLY A 382 12.37 16.59 9.81
N PRO A 383 13.21 17.09 8.87
CA PRO A 383 12.90 17.07 7.43
C PRO A 383 13.02 15.67 6.79
N GLY A 384 12.46 14.64 7.44
CA GLY A 384 12.35 13.27 6.93
C GLY A 384 11.00 13.05 6.27
N THR A 385 10.96 12.29 5.18
CA THR A 385 9.73 12.04 4.42
C THR A 385 8.75 11.12 5.14
N GLY A 386 9.20 10.34 6.14
CA GLY A 386 8.38 9.35 6.84
C GLY A 386 7.98 8.15 5.96
N LEU A 387 8.69 7.91 4.85
CA LEU A 387 8.31 6.90 3.85
C LEU A 387 9.17 5.64 3.87
N GLY A 388 10.37 5.69 4.43
CA GLY A 388 11.36 4.61 4.29
C GLY A 388 10.88 3.25 4.79
N LEU A 389 10.34 3.19 6.01
CA LEU A 389 9.87 1.93 6.62
C LEU A 389 8.54 1.44 6.02
N ALA A 390 7.66 2.34 5.60
CA ALA A 390 6.44 1.99 4.89
C ALA A 390 6.73 1.29 3.54
N MET A 391 7.75 1.78 2.81
CA MET A 391 8.22 1.15 1.57
C MET A 391 8.80 -0.25 1.79
N VAL A 392 9.59 -0.41 2.85
CA VAL A 392 10.15 -1.71 3.24
C VAL A 392 9.03 -2.70 3.59
N HIS A 393 8.04 -2.26 4.37
CA HIS A 393 6.88 -3.08 4.72
C HIS A 393 6.11 -3.53 3.46
N GLY A 394 5.83 -2.61 2.54
CA GLY A 394 5.15 -2.92 1.28
C GLY A 394 5.90 -3.93 0.41
N PHE A 395 7.21 -3.76 0.25
CA PHE A 395 8.07 -4.69 -0.50
C PHE A 395 8.08 -6.10 0.13
N VAL A 396 8.27 -6.18 1.44
CA VAL A 396 8.35 -7.47 2.15
C VAL A 396 7.02 -8.21 2.04
N GLN A 397 5.90 -7.52 2.20
CA GLN A 397 4.56 -8.12 2.07
C GLN A 397 4.26 -8.58 0.64
N GLN A 398 4.62 -7.79 -0.38
CA GLN A 398 4.50 -8.18 -1.79
C GLN A 398 5.38 -9.39 -2.15
N SER A 399 6.53 -9.53 -1.49
CA SER A 399 7.41 -10.70 -1.61
C SER A 399 6.94 -11.93 -0.81
N ARG A 400 5.68 -11.93 -0.32
CA ARG A 400 5.10 -12.96 0.56
C ARG A 400 5.89 -13.17 1.86
N GLY A 401 6.60 -12.13 2.29
CA GLY A 401 7.38 -12.11 3.51
C GLY A 401 6.64 -11.44 4.67
N ARG A 402 7.33 -11.34 5.81
CA ARG A 402 6.89 -10.54 6.97
C ARG A 402 8.00 -9.62 7.46
N LEU A 403 7.63 -8.41 7.85
CA LEU A 403 8.52 -7.43 8.46
C LEU A 403 8.28 -7.46 9.98
N GLU A 404 9.34 -7.62 10.76
CA GLU A 404 9.31 -7.55 12.22
C GLU A 404 10.24 -6.44 12.68
N ILE A 405 9.81 -5.67 13.67
CA ILE A 405 10.59 -4.58 14.26
C ILE A 405 10.64 -4.82 15.77
N ASP A 406 11.85 -4.84 16.32
CA ASP A 406 12.10 -4.89 17.77
C ASP A 406 12.95 -3.68 18.13
N SER A 407 12.46 -2.84 19.05
CA SER A 407 13.10 -1.59 19.42
C SER A 407 12.69 -1.18 20.83
N ALA A 408 13.64 -0.65 21.59
CA ALA A 408 13.38 -0.05 22.89
C ALA A 408 14.24 1.22 23.06
N PRO A 409 13.76 2.24 23.80
CA PRO A 409 14.52 3.47 24.00
C PRO A 409 15.91 3.19 24.59
N GLY A 410 16.96 3.68 23.93
CA GLY A 410 18.37 3.51 24.30
C GLY A 410 18.98 2.14 24.00
N ALA A 411 18.21 1.18 23.46
CA ALA A 411 18.69 -0.18 23.16
C ALA A 411 18.99 -0.41 21.66
N GLY A 412 18.68 0.57 20.79
CA GLY A 412 18.76 0.44 19.34
C GLY A 412 17.52 -0.19 18.71
N THR A 413 17.60 -0.45 17.42
CA THR A 413 16.50 -1.05 16.64
C THR A 413 16.99 -2.27 15.85
N THR A 414 16.18 -3.31 15.84
CA THR A 414 16.32 -4.48 14.97
C THR A 414 15.16 -4.53 14.00
N VAL A 415 15.45 -4.40 12.70
CA VAL A 415 14.47 -4.58 11.62
C VAL A 415 14.76 -5.91 10.94
N ARG A 416 13.79 -6.83 10.97
CA ARG A 416 13.92 -8.18 10.40
C ARG A 416 12.95 -8.36 9.23
N MET A 417 13.51 -8.59 8.05
CA MET A 417 12.79 -8.92 6.83
C MET A 417 12.85 -10.44 6.62
N VAL A 418 11.71 -11.13 6.64
CA VAL A 418 11.62 -12.58 6.52
C VAL A 418 10.97 -12.96 5.20
N PHE A 419 11.57 -13.89 4.45
CA PHE A 419 11.10 -14.36 3.14
C PHE A 419 10.98 -15.90 3.11
N PRO A 420 10.03 -16.45 2.34
CA PRO A 420 9.95 -17.90 2.13
C PRO A 420 11.13 -18.40 1.27
N VAL A 421 11.65 -19.60 1.57
CA VAL A 421 12.62 -20.28 0.70
C VAL A 421 11.91 -20.86 -0.51
N ASP A 422 12.54 -20.76 -1.69
CA ASP A 422 12.02 -21.37 -2.90
C ASP A 422 12.34 -22.88 -2.91
N GLY A 423 11.32 -23.72 -3.09
CA GLY A 423 11.47 -25.18 -3.17
C GLY A 423 12.33 -25.59 -4.36
N ALA A 424 13.08 -26.69 -4.23
CA ALA A 424 14.08 -27.13 -5.21
C ALA A 424 13.49 -27.31 -6.62
N GLY A 425 13.79 -26.36 -7.51
CA GLY A 425 13.50 -26.42 -8.95
C GLY A 425 14.59 -25.69 -9.76
N ASP A 426 15.35 -26.49 -10.50
CA ASP A 426 16.35 -26.22 -11.54
C ASP A 426 17.38 -25.08 -11.38
N ALA A 427 18.65 -25.49 -11.36
CA ALA A 427 19.83 -24.62 -11.38
C ALA A 427 20.23 -24.31 -12.83
N GLY A 428 19.59 -23.32 -13.44
CA GLY A 428 20.03 -22.75 -14.70
C GLY A 428 21.15 -21.73 -14.48
N HIS A 429 22.41 -22.18 -14.45
CA HIS A 429 23.57 -21.31 -14.61
C HIS A 429 23.58 -20.77 -16.05
N ALA A 430 23.28 -19.48 -16.24
CA ALA A 430 23.74 -18.77 -17.43
C ALA A 430 25.13 -18.24 -17.12
N ALA A 431 26.14 -18.97 -17.59
CA ALA A 431 27.54 -18.55 -17.53
C ALA A 431 27.76 -17.36 -18.48
N ASP A 432 28.49 -16.37 -18.00
CA ASP A 432 29.09 -15.31 -18.80
C ASP A 432 29.96 -15.93 -19.90
N GLY A 433 29.64 -15.58 -21.14
CA GLY A 433 30.47 -15.83 -22.31
C GLY A 433 31.04 -14.50 -22.80
N ASP A 434 32.25 -14.20 -22.36
CA ASP A 434 33.10 -13.15 -22.94
C ASP A 434 33.49 -13.58 -24.36
N GLY A 435 33.01 -12.84 -25.36
CA GLY A 435 33.24 -13.09 -26.78
C GLY A 435 33.77 -11.84 -27.45
N ALA A 436 35.09 -11.77 -27.60
CA ALA A 436 35.77 -10.70 -28.29
C ALA A 436 35.44 -10.65 -29.80
N LEU A 437 35.16 -9.42 -30.25
CA LEU A 437 35.29 -8.81 -31.59
C LEU A 437 35.41 -9.74 -32.82
N ASP A 438 34.45 -9.61 -33.73
CA ASP A 438 34.72 -9.66 -35.17
C ASP A 438 34.06 -8.48 -35.89
N ALA A 439 34.89 -7.82 -36.70
CA ALA A 439 34.56 -6.64 -37.48
C ALA A 439 34.29 -7.05 -38.93
N ASP A 440 33.07 -7.52 -39.24
CA ASP A 440 32.62 -7.60 -40.64
C ASP A 440 31.08 -7.71 -40.80
N ASN A 441 30.31 -6.89 -40.07
CA ASN A 441 28.88 -6.78 -40.34
C ASN A 441 28.64 -5.77 -41.47
N ALA A 442 28.14 -6.26 -42.62
CA ALA A 442 27.43 -5.42 -43.57
C ALA A 442 26.35 -4.63 -42.81
N LYS A 443 26.51 -3.31 -42.76
CA LYS A 443 25.91 -2.41 -41.77
C LYS A 443 24.38 -2.52 -41.73
N ALA A 444 23.86 -3.17 -40.69
CA ALA A 444 22.43 -3.33 -40.44
C ALA A 444 21.72 -1.97 -40.40
N ARG A 445 20.49 -1.91 -40.93
CA ARG A 445 19.63 -0.74 -40.92
C ARG A 445 18.63 -0.79 -39.78
N ILE A 446 18.67 0.20 -38.90
CA ILE A 446 17.85 0.29 -37.70
C ILE A 446 16.76 1.35 -37.88
N LEU A 447 15.51 1.00 -37.61
CA LEU A 447 14.39 1.94 -37.55
C LEU A 447 14.24 2.45 -36.10
N VAL A 448 14.47 3.74 -35.87
CA VAL A 448 14.29 4.40 -34.56
C VAL A 448 12.92 5.06 -34.51
N VAL A 449 12.14 4.78 -33.47
CA VAL A 449 10.77 5.31 -33.29
C VAL A 449 10.64 5.92 -31.91
N GLU A 450 10.50 7.24 -31.86
CA GLU A 450 10.51 8.05 -30.64
C GLU A 450 9.81 9.38 -30.93
N ASP A 451 8.85 9.79 -30.11
CA ASP A 451 8.08 11.02 -30.32
C ASP A 451 8.88 12.27 -29.93
N ASN A 452 9.71 12.17 -28.89
CA ASN A 452 10.57 13.26 -28.47
C ASN A 452 11.74 13.48 -29.45
N GLU A 453 11.79 14.66 -30.08
CA GLU A 453 12.80 15.01 -31.08
C GLU A 453 14.24 14.90 -30.55
N ASP A 454 14.52 15.44 -29.36
CA ASP A 454 15.86 15.41 -28.75
C ASP A 454 16.32 13.97 -28.42
N VAL A 455 15.41 13.13 -27.93
CA VAL A 455 15.71 11.72 -27.62
C VAL A 455 15.93 10.92 -28.90
N ARG A 456 15.14 11.21 -29.94
CA ARG A 456 15.25 10.57 -31.26
C ARG A 456 16.59 10.91 -31.92
N GLU A 457 16.94 12.19 -31.99
CA GLU A 457 18.22 12.66 -32.55
C GLU A 457 19.44 12.08 -31.79
N LEU A 458 19.33 11.96 -30.47
CA LEU A 458 20.37 11.34 -29.66
C LEU A 458 20.56 9.85 -30.02
N ALA A 459 19.46 9.10 -30.11
CA ALA A 459 19.50 7.69 -30.49
C ALA A 459 20.06 7.48 -31.90
N GLU A 460 19.66 8.33 -32.86
CA GLU A 460 20.23 8.39 -34.20
C GLU A 460 21.75 8.57 -34.14
N THR A 461 22.22 9.60 -33.44
CA THR A 461 23.66 9.91 -33.32
C THR A 461 24.45 8.76 -32.67
N MET A 462 23.90 8.13 -31.62
CA MET A 462 24.52 7.00 -30.94
C MET A 462 24.70 5.78 -31.85
N LEU A 463 23.73 5.49 -32.72
CA LEU A 463 23.75 4.35 -33.63
C LEU A 463 24.59 4.64 -34.89
N GLU A 464 24.50 5.85 -35.45
CA GLU A 464 25.28 6.26 -36.62
C GLU A 464 26.78 6.34 -36.32
N SER A 465 27.16 6.83 -35.13
CA SER A 465 28.56 6.84 -34.69
C SER A 465 29.15 5.44 -34.52
N ALA A 466 28.31 4.43 -34.27
CA ALA A 466 28.70 3.02 -34.27
C ALA A 466 28.67 2.38 -35.67
N GLY A 467 28.30 3.14 -36.70
CA GLY A 467 28.34 2.73 -38.11
C GLY A 467 27.07 2.06 -38.63
N TYR A 468 25.96 2.06 -37.88
CA TYR A 468 24.66 1.58 -38.38
C TYR A 468 24.00 2.58 -39.33
N ALA A 469 23.19 2.09 -40.26
CA ALA A 469 22.32 2.97 -41.04
C ALA A 469 21.02 3.21 -40.27
N VAL A 470 20.66 4.47 -40.00
CA VAL A 470 19.46 4.80 -39.23
C VAL A 470 18.36 5.35 -40.12
N VAL A 471 17.13 4.92 -39.88
CA VAL A 471 15.91 5.56 -40.39
C VAL A 471 15.07 5.90 -39.17
N SER A 472 14.53 7.11 -39.10
CA SER A 472 13.75 7.53 -37.94
C SER A 472 12.31 7.86 -38.27
N ALA A 473 11.45 7.70 -37.26
CA ALA A 473 10.04 8.03 -37.31
C ALA A 473 9.60 8.69 -35.98
N PRO A 474 8.81 9.78 -36.04
CA PRO A 474 8.28 10.44 -34.84
C PRO A 474 7.05 9.75 -34.23
N SER A 475 6.50 8.70 -34.87
CA SER A 475 5.33 7.98 -34.35
C SER A 475 5.27 6.54 -34.86
N GLY A 476 4.50 5.69 -34.17
CA GLY A 476 4.27 4.31 -34.58
C GLY A 476 3.57 4.19 -35.95
N GLU A 477 2.66 5.09 -36.28
CA GLU A 477 1.98 5.12 -37.58
C GLU A 477 2.96 5.39 -38.73
N GLN A 478 3.85 6.37 -38.55
CA GLN A 478 4.86 6.69 -39.55
C GLN A 478 5.90 5.57 -39.68
N ALA A 479 6.26 4.92 -38.57
CA ALA A 479 7.11 3.75 -38.58
C ALA A 479 6.51 2.59 -39.39
N LEU A 480 5.20 2.33 -39.25
CA LEU A 480 4.51 1.32 -40.06
C LEU A 480 4.47 1.69 -41.54
N HIS A 481 4.21 2.95 -41.89
CA HIS A 481 4.23 3.41 -43.28
C HIS A 481 5.60 3.17 -43.93
N LEU A 482 6.69 3.48 -43.21
CA LEU A 482 8.06 3.23 -43.68
C LEU A 482 8.36 1.74 -43.89
N LEU A 483 7.76 0.86 -43.08
CA LEU A 483 7.86 -0.58 -43.25
C LEU A 483 6.99 -1.09 -44.42
N GLU A 484 5.85 -0.46 -44.71
CA GLU A 484 5.01 -0.79 -45.86
C GLU A 484 5.66 -0.39 -47.20
N GLU A 485 6.40 0.71 -47.22
CA GLU A 485 7.18 1.19 -48.39
C GLU A 485 8.31 0.23 -48.83
N GLY A 486 8.49 -0.91 -48.14
CA GLY A 486 9.46 -1.92 -48.52
C GLY A 486 10.90 -1.59 -48.13
N LYS A 487 11.12 -0.62 -47.22
CA LYS A 487 12.47 -0.38 -46.68
C LYS A 487 12.97 -1.65 -45.98
N ALA A 488 14.17 -2.10 -46.35
CA ALA A 488 14.88 -3.16 -45.65
C ALA A 488 15.28 -2.63 -44.27
N ILE A 489 14.71 -3.19 -43.21
CA ILE A 489 14.96 -2.82 -41.80
C ILE A 489 15.32 -4.10 -41.07
N ASP A 490 16.48 -4.09 -40.42
CA ASP A 490 17.09 -5.24 -39.76
C ASP A 490 16.82 -5.24 -38.24
N LEU A 491 16.40 -4.11 -37.66
CA LEU A 491 15.95 -3.99 -36.28
C LEU A 491 15.03 -2.77 -36.10
N VAL A 492 13.98 -2.90 -35.30
CA VAL A 492 13.15 -1.76 -34.84
C VAL A 492 13.52 -1.42 -33.40
N PHE A 493 13.93 -0.18 -33.16
CA PHE A 493 14.14 0.40 -31.84
C PHE A 493 13.02 1.40 -31.54
N THR A 494 12.15 1.11 -30.57
CA THR A 494 10.95 1.94 -30.31
C THR A 494 10.81 2.27 -28.84
N ASP A 495 10.36 3.50 -28.53
CA ASP A 495 9.89 3.83 -27.18
C ASP A 495 8.51 3.22 -26.89
N VAL A 496 8.25 2.86 -25.63
CA VAL A 496 6.94 2.33 -25.21
C VAL A 496 5.89 3.45 -25.23
N MET A 497 6.22 4.60 -24.68
CA MET A 497 5.26 5.67 -24.40
C MET A 497 5.33 6.77 -25.45
N MET A 498 4.61 6.56 -26.55
CA MET A 498 4.44 7.56 -27.60
C MET A 498 3.00 8.12 -27.55
N PRO A 499 2.80 9.43 -27.26
CA PRO A 499 1.50 10.08 -27.34
C PRO A 499 1.00 10.15 -28.80
N GLY A 500 -0.32 10.19 -28.99
CA GLY A 500 -0.91 10.53 -30.29
C GLY A 500 -1.50 9.38 -31.11
N GLY A 501 -1.56 8.16 -30.57
CA GLY A 501 -2.29 7.05 -31.20
C GLY A 501 -1.71 5.69 -30.88
N MET A 502 -0.71 5.27 -31.66
CA MET A 502 -0.03 3.99 -31.55
C MET A 502 1.18 4.05 -30.61
N ASN A 503 1.13 3.27 -29.52
CA ASN A 503 2.26 3.12 -28.61
C ASN A 503 3.28 2.07 -29.12
N GLY A 504 4.48 2.01 -28.52
CA GLY A 504 5.57 1.14 -29.00
C GLY A 504 5.27 -0.35 -28.95
N LEU A 505 4.40 -0.75 -28.03
CA LEU A 505 3.95 -2.14 -27.88
C LEU A 505 2.99 -2.54 -28.99
N GLN A 506 2.02 -1.68 -29.28
CA GLN A 506 1.09 -1.85 -30.41
C GLN A 506 1.85 -1.86 -31.73
N LEU A 507 2.86 -1.00 -31.88
CA LEU A 507 3.78 -1.04 -33.02
C LEU A 507 4.50 -2.39 -33.08
N ALA A 508 5.07 -2.87 -31.97
CA ALA A 508 5.80 -4.14 -31.94
C ALA A 508 4.92 -5.33 -32.37
N ASP A 509 3.67 -5.37 -31.91
CA ASP A 509 2.70 -6.39 -32.31
C ASP A 509 2.37 -6.31 -33.81
N GLN A 510 2.19 -5.10 -34.36
CA GLN A 510 1.94 -4.88 -35.79
C GLN A 510 3.15 -5.28 -36.66
N VAL A 511 4.37 -4.93 -36.24
CA VAL A 511 5.60 -5.31 -36.93
C VAL A 511 5.74 -6.83 -36.95
N ARG A 512 5.53 -7.52 -35.83
CA ARG A 512 5.58 -8.98 -35.76
C ARG A 512 4.55 -9.65 -36.65
N ALA A 513 3.32 -9.12 -36.70
CA ALA A 513 2.26 -9.67 -37.54
C ALA A 513 2.57 -9.56 -39.04
N ARG A 514 3.27 -8.50 -39.45
CA ARG A 514 3.54 -8.18 -40.87
C ARG A 514 4.90 -8.66 -41.36
N ARG A 515 5.91 -8.68 -40.48
CA ARG A 515 7.29 -9.10 -40.74
C ARG A 515 7.80 -10.03 -39.62
N PRO A 516 7.31 -11.28 -39.58
CA PRO A 516 7.76 -12.28 -38.60
C PRO A 516 9.23 -12.62 -38.88
N GLY A 517 10.14 -11.97 -38.15
CA GLY A 517 11.59 -12.10 -38.34
C GLY A 517 12.36 -10.81 -38.07
N THR A 518 11.69 -9.65 -38.10
CA THR A 518 12.33 -8.39 -37.69
C THR A 518 12.49 -8.34 -36.16
N PRO A 519 13.73 -8.26 -35.64
CA PRO A 519 13.98 -8.07 -34.22
C PRO A 519 13.47 -6.70 -33.74
N ILE A 520 12.99 -6.65 -32.50
CA ILE A 520 12.41 -5.44 -31.91
C ILE A 520 13.04 -5.21 -30.54
N LEU A 521 13.75 -4.10 -30.40
CA LEU A 521 14.24 -3.57 -29.13
C LEU A 521 13.29 -2.47 -28.68
N VAL A 522 12.76 -2.62 -27.47
CA VAL A 522 11.88 -1.62 -26.88
C VAL A 522 12.66 -0.84 -25.83
N THR A 523 12.52 0.47 -25.81
CA THR A 523 13.03 1.31 -24.71
C THR A 523 11.86 1.83 -23.87
N THR A 524 12.08 1.94 -22.57
CA THR A 524 11.10 2.52 -21.65
C THR A 524 11.78 3.07 -20.41
N GLY A 525 11.28 4.15 -19.85
CA GLY A 525 11.64 4.56 -18.48
C GLY A 525 11.15 3.59 -17.40
N TYR A 526 10.23 2.67 -17.75
CA TYR A 526 9.51 1.78 -16.84
C TYR A 526 9.17 0.43 -17.49
N MET A 527 9.85 -0.64 -17.06
CA MET A 527 9.58 -2.04 -17.49
C MET A 527 8.12 -2.49 -17.25
N ASP A 528 7.44 -1.89 -16.27
CA ASP A 528 6.06 -2.22 -15.86
C ASP A 528 4.96 -1.75 -16.84
N GLU A 529 5.28 -0.87 -17.80
CA GLU A 529 4.34 -0.42 -18.84
C GLU A 529 4.11 -1.47 -19.93
N LEU A 530 4.91 -2.54 -19.91
CA LEU A 530 4.83 -3.65 -20.84
C LEU A 530 3.75 -4.64 -20.34
N PRO A 531 2.66 -4.88 -21.09
CA PRO A 531 1.73 -5.95 -20.78
C PRO A 531 2.53 -7.23 -20.68
N ALA A 532 2.25 -8.03 -19.64
CA ALA A 532 2.83 -9.36 -19.47
C ALA A 532 2.65 -10.11 -20.79
N ALA A 533 3.72 -10.19 -21.58
CA ALA A 533 3.62 -10.66 -22.95
C ALA A 533 3.04 -12.06 -22.90
N ARG A 534 2.06 -12.30 -23.78
CA ARG A 534 1.52 -13.62 -24.10
C ARG A 534 2.68 -14.51 -24.57
N GLY A 535 3.40 -15.12 -23.64
CA GLY A 535 4.38 -16.19 -23.86
C GLY A 535 5.64 -15.86 -24.68
N GLN A 536 6.00 -14.61 -24.99
CA GLN A 536 7.16 -14.31 -25.86
C GLN A 536 8.07 -13.20 -25.32
N ARG A 537 9.39 -13.43 -25.39
CA ARG A 537 10.47 -12.60 -24.83
C ARG A 537 10.56 -11.27 -25.60
N LEU A 538 10.29 -10.15 -24.93
CA LEU A 538 10.58 -8.80 -25.43
C LEU A 538 12.01 -8.42 -25.04
N ASP A 539 12.76 -7.86 -25.97
CA ASP A 539 14.04 -7.23 -25.67
C ASP A 539 13.83 -5.79 -25.24
N ILE A 540 14.38 -5.44 -24.08
CA ILE A 540 14.07 -4.17 -23.43
C ILE A 540 15.36 -3.49 -22.97
N LEU A 541 15.38 -2.16 -23.13
CA LEU A 541 16.40 -1.24 -22.66
C LEU A 541 15.74 -0.19 -21.76
N SER A 542 16.28 0.03 -20.55
CA SER A 542 15.70 0.99 -19.60
C SER A 542 16.26 2.41 -19.82
N LYS A 543 15.38 3.43 -19.85
CA LYS A 543 15.78 4.84 -19.81
C LYS A 543 16.06 5.27 -18.35
N PRO A 544 17.10 6.07 -18.07
CA PRO A 544 18.11 6.52 -19.03
C PRO A 544 19.15 5.43 -19.33
N TYR A 545 19.57 5.31 -20.60
CA TYR A 545 20.56 4.34 -21.08
C TYR A 545 21.81 5.03 -21.65
N ARG A 546 22.96 4.37 -21.52
CA ARG A 546 24.23 4.80 -22.11
C ARG A 546 24.39 4.26 -23.53
N GLN A 547 25.28 4.87 -24.32
CA GLN A 547 25.58 4.39 -25.67
C GLN A 547 26.08 2.93 -25.63
N GLU A 548 26.95 2.59 -24.69
CA GLU A 548 27.49 1.23 -24.52
C GLU A 548 26.36 0.19 -24.33
N ASP A 549 25.35 0.52 -23.53
CA ASP A 549 24.21 -0.36 -23.22
C ASP A 549 23.33 -0.57 -24.46
N LEU A 550 23.02 0.51 -25.19
CA LEU A 550 22.26 0.45 -26.44
C LEU A 550 22.99 -0.42 -27.48
N LEU A 551 24.27 -0.17 -27.70
CA LEU A 551 25.06 -0.89 -28.71
C LEU A 551 25.29 -2.35 -28.32
N ALA A 552 25.47 -2.66 -27.04
CA ALA A 552 25.54 -4.03 -26.56
C ALA A 552 24.23 -4.76 -26.85
N ARG A 553 23.09 -4.12 -26.58
CA ARG A 553 21.78 -4.75 -26.76
C ARG A 553 21.41 -4.91 -28.23
N VAL A 554 21.68 -3.92 -29.07
CA VAL A 554 21.52 -4.02 -30.53
C VAL A 554 22.35 -5.18 -31.10
N ARG A 555 23.61 -5.32 -30.70
CA ARG A 555 24.49 -6.42 -31.14
C ARG A 555 23.99 -7.79 -30.70
N ALA A 556 23.42 -7.91 -29.49
CA ALA A 556 22.89 -9.16 -28.98
C ALA A 556 21.61 -9.63 -29.72
N ILE A 557 20.87 -8.70 -30.31
CA ILE A 557 19.56 -8.95 -30.93
C ILE A 557 19.66 -9.13 -32.44
N LEU A 558 20.60 -8.44 -33.09
CA LEU A 558 20.82 -8.61 -34.52
C LEU A 558 21.28 -10.05 -34.82
N PRO A 559 20.62 -10.75 -35.75
CA PRO A 559 21.04 -12.10 -36.14
C PRO A 559 22.42 -12.06 -36.78
N ALA A 560 23.26 -13.06 -36.48
CA ALA A 560 24.51 -13.27 -37.20
C ALA A 560 24.21 -13.45 -38.70
N PRO A 561 25.03 -12.90 -39.61
CA PRO A 561 24.77 -13.02 -41.04
C PRO A 561 24.67 -14.49 -41.45
N ASN A 562 23.59 -14.83 -42.16
CA ASN A 562 23.45 -16.12 -42.82
C ASN A 562 24.60 -16.26 -43.83
N GLY A 563 25.58 -17.10 -43.50
CA GLY A 563 26.58 -17.61 -44.44
C GLY A 563 26.01 -18.71 -45.30
#